data_AF-A0A9D0Y8P6-F1
#
_entry.id   AF-A0A9D0Y8P6-F1
#
_cell.length_a   1.000
_cell.length_b   1.000
_cell.length_c   1.000
_cell.angle_alpha   90.00
_cell.angle_beta   90.00
_cell.angle_gamma   90.00
#
_symmetry.space_group_name_H-M   'P 1'
#
loop_
_entity.id
_entity.type
_entity.pdbx_description
1 polymer ?
#
loop_
_entity_poly.entity_id
_entity_poly.type
_entity_poly.pdbx_seq_one_letter_code
_entity_poly.pdbx_strand_id
1 'polypeptide(L)'
;MGDFYETFDDDAVLAAKELEITLTSRSMGKGLLVPLAGVPAHALDNYLSRLIKKGHKVAICEQISDPATSRGLVDRDVVRVVTPGTVLESALLDQNTNNYLAAVSQHEGRAGLAYVDITTGEFYATELFLHELPLELERIEAAEVLVPDTGEPPVWTDLGNNGTGPRYELSPVESRTFHPDEARQSLLSHYGILTLESFGCEGMDLAVAAAGAILAYVARTQKAAVLQLGNLSIYATGSYMALDSQTRRNLELFAAGRNESKA
;
A
#
# COMPACT_ATOMS: atom_id res chain seq x y z
N MET A 1 -11.36 -5.70 -23.10
CA MET A 1 -12.20 -5.45 -24.31
C MET A 1 -12.27 -3.94 -24.41
N GLY A 2 -12.12 -3.35 -25.61
CA GLY A 2 -11.64 -1.95 -25.77
C GLY A 2 -12.24 -0.86 -24.87
N ASP A 3 -13.47 -1.05 -24.37
CA ASP A 3 -14.17 -0.05 -23.55
C ASP A 3 -14.48 -0.48 -22.11
N PHE A 4 -14.08 -1.69 -21.68
CA PHE A 4 -14.42 -2.26 -20.36
C PHE A 4 -13.25 -3.03 -19.72
N TYR A 5 -13.14 -2.88 -18.40
CA TYR A 5 -12.42 -3.81 -17.53
C TYR A 5 -13.39 -4.87 -17.01
N GLU A 6 -12.99 -6.13 -17.12
CA GLU A 6 -13.84 -7.28 -16.81
C GLU A 6 -13.15 -8.16 -15.77
N THR A 7 -13.94 -8.64 -14.80
CA THR A 7 -13.57 -9.72 -13.88
C THR A 7 -14.38 -10.96 -14.20
N PHE A 8 -13.83 -12.13 -13.84
CA PHE A 8 -14.41 -13.44 -14.15
C PHE A 8 -14.50 -14.29 -12.89
N ASP A 9 -15.28 -15.37 -12.96
CA ASP A 9 -15.38 -16.37 -11.88
C ASP A 9 -15.72 -15.74 -10.52
N ASP A 10 -14.97 -16.06 -9.46
CA ASP A 10 -15.20 -15.54 -8.11
C ASP A 10 -14.97 -14.03 -8.02
N ASP A 11 -14.03 -13.48 -8.81
CA ASP A 11 -13.78 -12.04 -8.87
C ASP A 11 -14.97 -11.28 -9.49
N ALA A 12 -15.72 -11.91 -10.40
CA ALA A 12 -16.96 -11.34 -10.93
C ALA A 12 -18.04 -11.25 -9.84
N VAL A 13 -18.19 -12.31 -9.05
CA VAL A 13 -19.17 -12.35 -7.95
C VAL A 13 -18.82 -11.34 -6.87
N LEU A 14 -17.54 -11.26 -6.49
CA LEU A 14 -17.02 -10.28 -5.54
C LEU A 14 -17.25 -8.85 -6.05
N ALA A 15 -16.78 -8.54 -7.26
CA ALA A 15 -16.89 -7.20 -7.84
C ALA A 15 -18.36 -6.77 -7.98
N ALA A 16 -19.24 -7.66 -8.44
CA ALA A 16 -20.67 -7.36 -8.56
C ALA A 16 -21.29 -6.97 -7.21
N LYS A 17 -20.97 -7.71 -6.14
CA LYS A 17 -21.45 -7.42 -4.80
C LYS A 17 -20.86 -6.11 -4.25
N GLU A 18 -19.54 -5.95 -4.33
CA GLU A 18 -18.85 -4.82 -3.69
C GLU A 18 -19.06 -3.50 -4.43
N LEU A 19 -19.21 -3.55 -5.76
CA LEU A 19 -19.44 -2.38 -6.61
C LEU A 19 -20.92 -2.14 -6.94
N GLU A 20 -21.81 -3.06 -6.55
CA GLU A 20 -23.24 -3.01 -6.90
C GLU A 20 -23.47 -2.90 -8.42
N ILE A 21 -22.68 -3.65 -9.19
CA ILE A 21 -22.78 -3.73 -10.64
C ILE A 21 -23.43 -5.05 -11.06
N THR A 22 -23.93 -5.10 -12.30
CA THR A 22 -24.61 -6.28 -12.82
C THR A 22 -23.65 -7.46 -12.96
N LEU A 23 -23.96 -8.58 -12.29
CA LEU A 23 -23.36 -9.88 -12.57
C LEU A 23 -24.05 -10.51 -13.77
N THR A 24 -23.28 -10.86 -14.79
CA THR A 24 -23.73 -11.56 -15.99
C THR A 24 -22.90 -12.82 -16.21
N SER A 25 -23.03 -13.47 -17.37
CA SER A 25 -22.20 -14.60 -17.75
C SER A 25 -21.77 -14.52 -19.20
N ARG A 26 -20.59 -15.08 -19.49
CA ARG A 26 -20.01 -15.17 -20.83
C ARG A 26 -19.90 -16.63 -21.25
N SER A 27 -20.32 -16.92 -22.47
CA SER A 27 -20.14 -18.27 -23.04
C SER A 27 -18.71 -18.46 -23.53
N MET A 28 -18.04 -19.51 -23.05
CA MET A 28 -16.68 -19.89 -23.43
C MET A 28 -16.64 -21.10 -24.39
N GLY A 29 -17.77 -21.40 -25.03
CA GLY A 29 -17.93 -22.59 -25.88
C GLY A 29 -18.28 -23.86 -25.09
N LYS A 30 -18.67 -24.93 -25.79
CA LYS A 30 -19.12 -26.22 -25.22
C LYS A 30 -20.21 -26.13 -24.14
N GLY A 31 -21.03 -25.07 -24.17
CA GLY A 31 -22.10 -24.84 -23.18
C GLY A 31 -21.61 -24.32 -21.83
N LEU A 32 -20.32 -24.00 -21.68
CA LEU A 32 -19.78 -23.44 -20.45
C LEU A 32 -20.12 -21.94 -20.37
N LEU A 33 -20.73 -21.53 -19.26
CA LEU A 33 -20.99 -20.15 -18.89
C LEU A 33 -20.07 -19.78 -17.72
N VAL A 34 -19.35 -18.69 -17.86
CA VAL A 34 -18.43 -18.15 -16.85
C VAL A 34 -19.02 -16.87 -16.29
N PRO A 35 -19.12 -16.69 -14.96
CA PRO A 35 -19.54 -15.43 -14.34
C PRO A 35 -18.68 -14.27 -14.83
N LEU A 36 -19.30 -13.12 -15.10
CA LEU A 36 -18.64 -11.92 -15.60
C LEU A 36 -19.26 -10.70 -14.94
N ALA A 37 -18.41 -9.78 -14.49
CA ALA A 37 -18.79 -8.43 -14.11
C ALA A 37 -17.78 -7.46 -14.74
N GLY A 38 -18.20 -6.23 -15.03
CA GLY A 38 -17.28 -5.28 -15.66
C GLY A 38 -17.70 -3.83 -15.48
N VAL A 39 -16.71 -2.95 -15.60
CA VAL A 39 -16.87 -1.51 -15.46
C VAL A 39 -16.36 -0.81 -16.71
N PRO A 40 -16.99 0.31 -17.15
CA PRO A 40 -16.51 1.08 -18.28
C PRO A 40 -15.11 1.62 -18.02
N ALA A 41 -14.21 1.55 -19.01
CA ALA A 41 -12.82 1.96 -18.86
C ALA A 41 -12.65 3.42 -18.40
N HIS A 42 -13.47 4.33 -18.93
CA HIS A 42 -13.46 5.74 -18.55
C HIS A 42 -13.94 6.02 -17.11
N ALA A 43 -14.58 5.04 -16.46
CA ALA A 43 -15.08 5.15 -15.09
C ALA A 43 -14.25 4.30 -14.11
N LEU A 44 -13.17 3.65 -14.58
CA LEU A 44 -12.38 2.70 -13.80
C LEU A 44 -11.99 3.28 -12.43
N ASP A 45 -11.44 4.49 -12.40
CA ASP A 45 -10.92 5.11 -11.18
C ASP A 45 -11.97 5.16 -10.06
N ASN A 46 -13.21 5.54 -10.38
CA ASN A 46 -14.30 5.60 -9.40
C ASN A 46 -14.59 4.23 -8.76
N TYR A 47 -14.55 3.17 -9.57
CA TYR A 47 -14.76 1.81 -9.09
C TYR A 47 -13.54 1.27 -8.33
N LEU A 48 -12.33 1.59 -8.78
CA LEU A 48 -11.10 1.28 -8.04
C LEU A 48 -11.15 1.90 -6.64
N SER A 49 -11.54 3.18 -6.51
CA SER A 49 -11.68 3.83 -5.19
C SER A 49 -12.48 2.99 -4.20
N ARG A 50 -13.61 2.46 -4.67
CA ARG A 50 -14.56 1.72 -3.85
C ARG A 50 -14.00 0.37 -3.43
N LEU A 51 -13.28 -0.32 -4.32
CA LEU A 51 -12.60 -1.57 -3.99
C LEU A 51 -11.46 -1.34 -3.00
N ILE A 52 -10.62 -0.34 -3.23
CA ILE A 52 -9.49 -0.02 -2.36
C ILE A 52 -9.96 0.38 -0.95
N LYS A 53 -11.00 1.23 -0.84
CA LYS A 53 -11.61 1.61 0.45
C LYS A 53 -12.22 0.44 1.23
N LYS A 54 -12.48 -0.67 0.55
CA LYS A 54 -12.95 -1.93 1.16
C LYS A 54 -11.83 -2.91 1.46
N GLY A 55 -10.57 -2.50 1.29
CA GLY A 55 -9.38 -3.32 1.55
C GLY A 55 -9.00 -4.25 0.40
N HIS A 56 -9.65 -4.16 -0.77
CA HIS A 56 -9.28 -5.00 -1.91
C HIS A 56 -8.05 -4.46 -2.63
N LYS A 57 -7.23 -5.39 -3.15
CA LYS A 57 -6.12 -5.09 -4.06
C LYS A 57 -6.55 -5.45 -5.48
N VAL A 58 -6.20 -4.62 -6.46
CA VAL A 58 -6.69 -4.78 -7.84
C VAL A 58 -5.52 -4.78 -8.82
N ALA A 59 -5.35 -5.89 -9.55
CA ALA A 59 -4.40 -5.96 -10.66
C ALA A 59 -5.05 -5.43 -11.95
N ILE A 60 -4.39 -4.49 -12.61
CA ILE A 60 -4.86 -3.89 -13.86
C ILE A 60 -4.13 -4.57 -15.02
N CYS A 61 -4.90 -5.25 -15.86
CA CYS A 61 -4.41 -5.98 -17.02
C CYS A 61 -4.75 -5.22 -18.31
N GLU A 62 -3.72 -4.86 -19.08
CA GLU A 62 -3.85 -4.05 -20.30
C GLU A 62 -3.40 -4.81 -21.53
N GLN A 63 -3.87 -4.36 -22.69
CA GLN A 63 -3.40 -4.84 -23.98
C GLN A 63 -2.06 -4.17 -24.32
N ILE A 64 -1.02 -4.98 -24.53
CA ILE A 64 0.34 -4.50 -24.81
C ILE A 64 0.62 -4.41 -26.31
N SER A 65 0.01 -5.30 -27.10
CA SER A 65 0.19 -5.34 -28.56
C SER A 65 -0.92 -4.59 -29.29
N ASP A 66 -0.59 -3.99 -30.44
CA ASP A 66 -1.57 -3.30 -31.28
C ASP A 66 -2.54 -4.33 -31.92
N PRO A 67 -3.85 -4.27 -31.61
CA PRO A 67 -4.86 -5.17 -32.17
C PRO A 67 -4.88 -5.20 -33.69
N ALA A 68 -4.51 -4.11 -34.37
CA ALA A 68 -4.48 -4.01 -35.82
C ALA A 68 -3.33 -4.80 -36.45
N THR A 69 -2.25 -5.02 -35.70
CA THR A 69 -1.05 -5.74 -36.18
C THR A 69 -0.96 -7.17 -35.64
N SER A 70 -1.68 -7.48 -34.56
CA SER A 70 -1.68 -8.80 -33.93
C SER A 70 -2.58 -9.80 -34.68
N ARG A 71 -2.01 -10.94 -35.08
CA ARG A 71 -2.78 -12.09 -35.61
C ARG A 71 -3.22 -12.99 -34.45
N GLY A 72 -4.50 -12.95 -34.07
CA GLY A 72 -5.08 -13.84 -33.06
C GLY A 72 -5.37 -13.14 -31.73
N LEU A 73 -5.07 -13.79 -30.60
CA LEU A 73 -5.22 -13.17 -29.28
C LEU A 73 -4.20 -12.03 -29.14
N VAL A 74 -4.69 -10.87 -28.69
CA VAL A 74 -3.85 -9.73 -28.33
C VAL A 74 -3.13 -10.02 -27.01
N ASP A 75 -1.81 -9.78 -26.98
CA ASP A 75 -1.01 -9.91 -25.76
C ASP A 75 -1.49 -8.97 -24.67
N ARG A 76 -1.55 -9.50 -23.45
CA ARG A 76 -2.00 -8.78 -22.25
C ARG A 76 -1.02 -9.00 -21.11
N ASP A 77 -0.79 -7.97 -20.34
CA ASP A 77 0.07 -8.03 -19.16
C ASP A 77 -0.51 -7.18 -18.02
N VAL A 78 -0.15 -7.53 -16.79
CA VAL A 78 -0.46 -6.73 -15.61
C VAL A 78 0.48 -5.52 -15.62
N VAL A 79 -0.08 -4.34 -15.90
CA VAL A 79 0.71 -3.11 -15.98
C VAL A 79 0.96 -2.49 -14.61
N ARG A 80 0.05 -2.71 -13.66
CA ARG A 80 0.18 -2.28 -12.26
C ARG A 80 -0.79 -3.02 -11.34
N VAL A 81 -0.50 -2.96 -10.04
CA VAL A 81 -1.38 -3.45 -8.98
C VAL A 81 -1.69 -2.29 -8.04
N VAL A 82 -2.96 -1.96 -7.89
CA VAL A 82 -3.42 -0.89 -7.01
C VAL A 82 -3.75 -1.48 -5.65
N THR A 83 -3.14 -0.92 -4.61
CA THR A 83 -3.30 -1.33 -3.20
C THR A 83 -3.57 -0.10 -2.33
N PRO A 84 -4.07 -0.23 -1.10
CA PRO A 84 -4.39 0.92 -0.25
C PRO A 84 -3.26 1.92 -0.08
N GLY A 85 -2.01 1.47 0.07
CA GLY A 85 -0.83 2.34 0.18
C GLY A 85 -0.19 2.74 -1.15
N THR A 86 -0.69 2.26 -2.29
CA THR A 86 -0.07 2.51 -3.61
C THR A 86 -0.99 3.19 -4.62
N VAL A 87 -1.96 3.96 -4.10
CA VAL A 87 -2.87 4.79 -4.89
C VAL A 87 -2.14 6.02 -5.41
N LEU A 88 -2.18 6.26 -6.74
CA LEU A 88 -1.56 7.42 -7.38
C LEU A 88 -2.57 8.47 -7.84
N GLU A 89 -3.81 8.05 -8.06
CA GLU A 89 -4.85 8.89 -8.61
C GLU A 89 -5.34 9.89 -7.57
N SER A 90 -5.13 11.18 -7.81
CA SER A 90 -5.56 12.25 -6.90
C SER A 90 -7.08 12.28 -6.68
N ALA A 91 -7.87 11.69 -7.58
CA ALA A 91 -9.32 11.53 -7.40
C ALA A 91 -9.70 10.50 -6.32
N LEU A 92 -8.77 9.59 -6.01
CA LEU A 92 -8.93 8.53 -5.00
C LEU A 92 -8.36 8.93 -3.65
N LEU A 93 -7.50 9.95 -3.61
CA LEU A 93 -6.87 10.49 -2.42
C LEU A 93 -7.68 11.65 -1.86
N ASP A 94 -7.74 11.74 -0.53
CA ASP A 94 -8.14 13.00 0.10
C ASP A 94 -6.97 13.98 -0.07
N GLN A 95 -7.23 15.11 -0.73
CA GLN A 95 -6.19 16.09 -1.11
C GLN A 95 -5.48 16.73 0.09
N ASN A 96 -5.99 16.53 1.31
CA ASN A 96 -5.42 17.07 2.54
C ASN A 96 -4.69 16.03 3.40
N THR A 97 -4.58 14.77 2.98
CA THR A 97 -3.94 13.71 3.76
C THR A 97 -2.97 12.91 2.90
N ASN A 98 -1.82 12.57 3.46
CA ASN A 98 -0.87 11.68 2.82
C ASN A 98 -1.40 10.24 2.81
N ASN A 99 -1.01 9.46 1.80
CA ASN A 99 -1.41 8.06 1.70
C ASN A 99 -0.18 7.16 1.82
N TYR A 100 0.25 6.96 3.06
CA TYR A 100 1.51 6.28 3.33
C TYR A 100 1.39 4.76 3.20
N LEU A 101 2.29 4.19 2.41
CA LEU A 101 2.67 2.78 2.48
C LEU A 101 3.79 2.65 3.51
N ALA A 102 3.55 1.88 4.56
CA ALA A 102 4.55 1.56 5.57
C ALA A 102 5.03 0.11 5.44
N ALA A 103 6.21 -0.18 5.98
CA ALA A 103 6.71 -1.53 6.18
C ALA A 103 7.34 -1.65 7.56
N VAL A 104 7.17 -2.82 8.17
CA VAL A 104 7.68 -3.10 9.52
C VAL A 104 8.54 -4.35 9.51
N SER A 105 9.77 -4.20 9.98
CA SER A 105 10.61 -5.31 10.41
C SER A 105 10.70 -5.33 11.93
N GLN A 106 10.96 -6.49 12.53
CA GLN A 106 11.08 -6.62 13.98
C GLN A 106 12.14 -7.63 14.38
N HIS A 107 12.83 -7.35 15.48
CA HIS A 107 13.78 -8.27 16.11
C HIS A 107 13.96 -7.91 17.59
N GLU A 108 13.91 -8.90 18.48
CA GLU A 108 14.22 -8.77 19.92
C GLU A 108 13.64 -7.51 20.62
N GLY A 109 12.35 -7.23 20.40
CA GLY A 109 11.66 -6.10 21.05
C GLY A 109 11.98 -4.73 20.44
N ARG A 110 12.70 -4.69 19.32
CA ARG A 110 12.90 -3.52 18.46
C ARG A 110 12.13 -3.68 17.16
N ALA A 111 11.79 -2.54 16.55
CA ALA A 111 11.15 -2.48 15.24
C ALA A 111 11.88 -1.51 14.33
N GLY A 112 11.99 -1.87 13.06
CA GLY A 112 12.30 -0.96 11.97
C GLY A 112 11.02 -0.56 11.28
N LEU A 113 10.78 0.75 11.17
CA LEU A 113 9.66 1.30 10.44
C LEU A 113 10.21 2.09 9.26
N ALA A 114 9.71 1.80 8.08
CA ALA A 114 9.88 2.66 6.91
C ALA A 114 8.50 3.03 6.38
N TYR A 115 8.37 4.21 5.79
CA TYR A 115 7.15 4.61 5.12
C TYR A 115 7.42 5.55 3.95
N VAL A 116 6.58 5.47 2.94
CA VAL A 116 6.70 6.22 1.70
C VAL A 116 5.35 6.77 1.26
N ASP A 117 5.34 8.00 0.75
CA ASP A 117 4.24 8.48 -0.08
C ASP A 117 4.71 8.42 -1.54
N ILE A 118 4.14 7.49 -2.30
CA ILE A 118 4.55 7.24 -3.68
C ILE A 118 4.13 8.36 -4.65
N THR A 119 3.28 9.28 -4.21
CA THR A 119 2.83 10.43 -5.01
C THR A 119 3.80 11.60 -4.90
N THR A 120 4.39 11.80 -3.73
CA THR A 120 5.35 12.89 -3.46
C THR A 120 6.81 12.44 -3.53
N GLY A 121 7.05 11.13 -3.42
CA GLY A 121 8.39 10.55 -3.33
C GLY A 121 9.01 10.68 -1.93
N GLU A 122 8.28 11.19 -0.94
CA GLU A 122 8.74 11.23 0.44
C GLU A 122 9.02 9.82 0.95
N PHE A 123 10.23 9.57 1.47
CA PHE A 123 10.64 8.27 1.96
C PHE A 123 11.43 8.39 3.27
N TYR A 124 10.86 7.84 4.34
CA TYR A 124 11.42 7.92 5.68
C TYR A 124 11.64 6.54 6.29
N ALA A 125 12.63 6.42 7.18
CA ALA A 125 12.78 5.25 8.02
C ALA A 125 13.35 5.57 9.41
N THR A 126 13.12 4.66 10.36
CA THR A 126 13.60 4.76 11.73
C THR A 126 13.68 3.38 12.40
N GLU A 127 14.39 3.31 13.52
CA GLU A 127 14.31 2.19 14.44
C GLU A 127 13.82 2.67 15.81
N LEU A 128 12.88 1.93 16.38
CA LEU A 128 12.22 2.26 17.64
C LEU A 128 12.05 1.01 18.51
N PHE A 129 11.54 1.17 19.72
CA PHE A 129 11.09 0.04 20.51
C PHE A 129 9.76 -0.49 19.98
N LEU A 130 9.56 -1.81 20.02
CA LEU A 130 8.37 -2.45 19.46
C LEU A 130 7.05 -1.92 20.06
N HIS A 131 7.08 -1.51 21.34
CA HIS A 131 5.90 -0.97 22.02
C HIS A 131 5.52 0.45 21.57
N GLU A 132 6.43 1.18 20.92
CA GLU A 132 6.17 2.53 20.39
C GLU A 132 5.55 2.47 18.98
N LEU A 133 5.66 1.32 18.31
CA LEU A 133 5.25 1.14 16.91
C LEU A 133 3.77 1.42 16.64
N PRO A 134 2.80 0.95 17.45
CA PRO A 134 1.40 1.24 17.19
C PRO A 134 1.09 2.74 17.18
N LEU A 135 1.70 3.49 18.10
CA LEU A 135 1.54 4.94 18.17
C LEU A 135 2.15 5.64 16.94
N GLU A 136 3.29 5.14 16.48
CA GLU A 136 3.98 5.71 15.32
C GLU A 136 3.23 5.42 14.00
N LEU A 137 2.67 4.23 13.84
CA LEU A 137 1.79 3.89 12.70
C LEU A 137 0.52 4.74 12.68
N GLU A 138 -0.05 5.05 13.86
CA GLU A 138 -1.16 6.00 13.99
C GLU A 138 -0.72 7.43 13.72
N ARG A 139 0.51 7.82 14.12
CA ARG A 139 1.04 9.17 13.91
C ARG A 139 1.12 9.52 12.44
N ILE A 140 1.60 8.57 11.63
CA ILE A 140 1.73 8.70 10.18
C ILE A 140 0.43 8.39 9.44
N GLU A 141 -0.62 7.91 10.10
CA GLU A 141 -1.88 7.51 9.46
C GLU A 141 -1.65 6.55 8.28
N ALA A 142 -0.87 5.48 8.52
CA ALA A 142 -0.56 4.50 7.47
C ALA A 142 -1.84 3.96 6.81
N ALA A 143 -1.85 3.86 5.49
CA ALA A 143 -2.97 3.26 4.75
C ALA A 143 -2.78 1.75 4.59
N GLU A 144 -1.53 1.32 4.39
CA GLU A 144 -1.14 -0.07 4.23
C GLU A 144 0.18 -0.32 4.95
N VAL A 145 0.29 -1.45 5.64
CA VAL A 145 1.50 -1.86 6.38
C VAL A 145 1.97 -3.21 5.86
N LEU A 146 3.15 -3.23 5.24
CA LEU A 146 3.83 -4.45 4.80
C LEU A 146 4.46 -5.14 6.00
N VAL A 147 4.27 -6.46 6.08
CA VAL A 147 4.86 -7.30 7.11
C VAL A 147 5.41 -8.59 6.50
N PRO A 148 6.44 -9.22 7.10
CA PRO A 148 6.89 -10.54 6.67
C PRO A 148 5.74 -11.55 6.79
N ASP A 149 5.54 -12.36 5.76
CA ASP A 149 4.57 -13.46 5.79
C ASP A 149 5.14 -14.62 6.61
N THR A 150 4.75 -14.66 7.89
CA THR A 150 5.09 -15.72 8.84
C THR A 150 3.91 -16.66 9.12
N GLY A 151 2.78 -16.49 8.42
CA GLY A 151 1.54 -17.26 8.66
C GLY A 151 0.72 -16.81 9.87
N GLU A 152 1.24 -15.92 10.71
CA GLU A 152 0.55 -15.34 11.87
C GLU A 152 0.70 -13.82 11.86
N PRO A 153 -0.33 -13.05 12.27
CA PRO A 153 -0.21 -11.60 12.44
C PRO A 153 0.88 -11.24 13.47
N PRO A 154 1.66 -10.16 13.26
CA PRO A 154 2.67 -9.75 14.23
C PRO A 154 2.06 -9.33 15.57
N VAL A 155 2.72 -9.68 16.68
CA VAL A 155 2.23 -9.42 18.05
C VAL A 155 1.85 -7.95 18.31
N TRP A 156 2.50 -7.00 17.66
CA TRP A 156 2.23 -5.56 17.83
C TRP A 156 0.92 -5.09 17.20
N THR A 157 0.28 -5.89 16.35
CA THR A 157 -1.04 -5.54 15.78
C THR A 157 -2.14 -5.56 16.85
N ASP A 158 -1.93 -6.30 17.94
CA ASP A 158 -2.86 -6.39 19.06
C ASP A 158 -2.61 -5.33 20.13
N LEU A 159 -1.39 -4.77 20.21
CA LEU A 159 -0.97 -3.85 21.28
C LEU A 159 -1.65 -2.47 21.25
N GLY A 160 -2.29 -2.09 20.14
CA GLY A 160 -2.96 -0.79 19.97
C GLY A 160 -4.49 -0.86 19.79
N ASN A 161 -5.08 -2.05 19.75
CA ASN A 161 -6.50 -2.21 19.46
C ASN A 161 -7.36 -2.10 20.72
N ASN A 162 -7.94 -0.93 20.96
CA ASN A 162 -9.03 -0.72 21.93
C ASN A 162 -10.37 -1.34 21.48
N GLY A 163 -10.34 -2.50 20.80
CA GLY A 163 -11.52 -3.19 20.26
C GLY A 163 -12.02 -2.69 18.89
N THR A 164 -11.43 -1.63 18.36
CA THR A 164 -11.55 -1.23 16.95
C THR A 164 -10.25 -1.66 16.28
N GLY A 165 -10.30 -2.55 15.27
CA GLY A 165 -9.10 -3.06 14.59
C GLY A 165 -8.17 -1.97 14.04
N PRO A 166 -7.01 -2.37 13.47
CA PRO A 166 -6.04 -1.42 12.96
C PRO A 166 -6.66 -0.53 11.87
N ARG A 167 -6.26 0.76 11.84
CA ARG A 167 -6.75 1.74 10.84
C ARG A 167 -6.09 1.59 9.47
N TYR A 168 -5.22 0.60 9.32
CA TYR A 168 -4.42 0.31 8.12
C TYR A 168 -4.69 -1.12 7.64
N GLU A 169 -4.50 -1.35 6.35
CA GLU A 169 -4.53 -2.69 5.77
C GLU A 169 -3.20 -3.42 6.01
N LEU A 170 -3.24 -4.60 6.62
CA LEU A 170 -2.05 -5.43 6.81
C LEU A 170 -1.77 -6.26 5.56
N SER A 171 -0.52 -6.22 5.09
CA SER A 171 -0.12 -6.83 3.84
C SER A 171 1.08 -7.74 4.02
N PRO A 172 0.85 -9.05 4.23
CA PRO A 172 1.93 -10.02 4.25
C PRO A 172 2.64 -10.06 2.90
N VAL A 173 3.97 -9.99 2.93
CA VAL A 173 4.83 -10.14 1.75
C VAL A 173 5.97 -11.11 2.05
N GLU A 174 6.62 -11.62 1.00
CA GLU A 174 7.68 -12.62 1.14
C GLU A 174 8.74 -12.19 2.16
N SER A 175 8.93 -12.98 3.22
CA SER A 175 9.86 -12.64 4.32
C SER A 175 11.29 -12.33 3.85
N ARG A 176 11.70 -12.86 2.69
CA ARG A 176 13.00 -12.55 2.06
C ARG A 176 13.16 -11.04 1.77
N THR A 177 12.09 -10.32 1.44
CA THR A 177 12.18 -8.86 1.15
C THR A 177 12.58 -8.03 2.37
N PHE A 178 12.46 -8.60 3.57
CA PHE A 178 12.89 -8.00 4.83
C PHE A 178 14.28 -8.49 5.28
N HIS A 179 15.00 -9.26 4.47
CA HIS A 179 16.36 -9.68 4.82
C HIS A 179 17.31 -8.47 4.73
N PRO A 180 18.04 -8.09 5.82
CA PRO A 180 18.83 -6.86 5.84
C PRO A 180 19.85 -6.74 4.70
N ASP A 181 20.53 -7.84 4.35
CA ASP A 181 21.53 -7.84 3.27
C ASP A 181 20.91 -7.59 1.88
N GLU A 182 19.77 -8.22 1.59
CA GLU A 182 19.09 -8.04 0.30
C GLU A 182 18.45 -6.65 0.19
N ALA A 183 17.88 -6.18 1.29
CA ALA A 183 17.33 -4.84 1.41
C ALA A 183 18.41 -3.77 1.22
N ARG A 184 19.56 -3.92 1.89
CA ARG A 184 20.73 -3.04 1.70
C ARG A 184 21.16 -3.03 0.24
N GLN A 185 21.39 -4.19 -0.36
CA GLN A 185 21.86 -4.26 -1.75
C GLN A 185 20.86 -3.62 -2.71
N SER A 186 19.56 -3.80 -2.47
CA SER A 186 18.48 -3.20 -3.26
C SER A 186 18.50 -1.67 -3.17
N LEU A 187 18.64 -1.11 -1.96
CA LEU A 187 18.73 0.34 -1.74
C LEU A 187 19.99 0.93 -2.39
N LEU A 188 21.16 0.30 -2.19
CA LEU A 188 22.42 0.74 -2.80
C LEU A 188 22.32 0.79 -4.33
N SER A 189 21.75 -0.28 -4.92
CA SER A 189 21.58 -0.39 -6.36
C SER A 189 20.57 0.62 -6.91
N HIS A 190 19.49 0.88 -6.16
CA HIS A 190 18.45 1.83 -6.55
C HIS A 190 18.94 3.27 -6.57
N TYR A 191 19.64 3.70 -5.51
CA TYR A 191 20.16 5.07 -5.41
C TYR A 191 21.51 5.26 -6.10
N GLY A 192 22.17 4.19 -6.56
CA GLY A 192 23.48 4.28 -7.22
C GLY A 192 24.61 4.71 -6.28
N ILE A 193 24.55 4.29 -5.01
CA ILE A 193 25.52 4.64 -3.96
C ILE A 193 26.28 3.40 -3.46
N LEU A 194 27.42 3.62 -2.81
CA LEU A 194 28.30 2.55 -2.31
C LEU A 194 28.04 2.18 -0.85
N THR A 195 27.56 3.13 -0.03
CA THR A 195 27.31 2.95 1.41
C THR A 195 26.01 3.64 1.80
N LEU A 196 25.38 3.19 2.89
CA LEU A 196 24.15 3.82 3.41
C LEU A 196 24.45 4.94 4.42
N GLU A 197 25.73 5.17 4.72
CA GLU A 197 26.21 6.29 5.56
C GLU A 197 25.69 7.65 5.10
N SER A 198 25.57 7.87 3.78
CA SER A 198 25.05 9.13 3.23
C SER A 198 23.59 9.41 3.57
N PHE A 199 22.81 8.37 3.92
CA PHE A 199 21.44 8.49 4.40
C PHE A 199 21.34 8.40 5.93
N GLY A 200 22.45 8.14 6.63
CA GLY A 200 22.47 8.02 8.08
C GLY A 200 21.85 6.72 8.61
N CYS A 201 21.70 5.68 7.78
CA CYS A 201 21.16 4.38 8.17
C CYS A 201 22.16 3.23 8.18
N GLU A 202 23.46 3.53 8.13
CA GLU A 202 24.50 2.52 8.30
C GLU A 202 24.38 1.87 9.69
N GLY A 203 24.19 0.55 9.73
CA GLY A 203 23.97 -0.23 10.96
C GLY A 203 22.55 -0.20 11.52
N MET A 204 21.60 0.43 10.84
CA MET A 204 20.16 0.40 11.19
C MET A 204 19.45 -0.72 10.43
N ASP A 205 19.86 -1.97 10.68
CA ASP A 205 19.47 -3.14 9.89
C ASP A 205 17.96 -3.35 9.82
N LEU A 206 17.22 -3.01 10.88
CA LEU A 206 15.76 -3.14 10.88
C LEU A 206 15.11 -2.06 9.99
N ALA A 207 15.55 -0.81 10.10
CA ALA A 207 15.06 0.28 9.25
C ALA A 207 15.38 0.01 7.77
N VAL A 208 16.59 -0.50 7.49
CA VAL A 208 17.05 -0.90 6.16
C VAL A 208 16.19 -2.03 5.60
N ALA A 209 15.92 -3.08 6.39
CA ALA A 209 15.02 -4.16 6.01
C ALA A 209 13.62 -3.67 5.63
N ALA A 210 13.04 -2.77 6.43
CA ALA A 210 11.73 -2.20 6.15
C ALA A 210 11.74 -1.34 4.86
N ALA A 211 12.76 -0.50 4.68
CA ALA A 211 12.89 0.33 3.49
C ALA A 211 13.10 -0.50 2.21
N GLY A 212 13.91 -1.57 2.28
CA GLY A 212 14.08 -2.51 1.17
C GLY A 212 12.78 -3.22 0.79
N ALA A 213 11.96 -3.60 1.78
CA ALA A 213 10.65 -4.20 1.53
C ALA A 213 9.70 -3.24 0.79
N ILE A 214 9.67 -1.96 1.17
CA ILE A 214 8.92 -0.91 0.44
C ILE A 214 9.41 -0.83 -1.01
N LEU A 215 10.72 -0.72 -1.22
CA LEU A 215 11.30 -0.59 -2.54
C LEU A 215 10.92 -1.78 -3.43
N ALA A 216 11.06 -3.01 -2.92
CA ALA A 216 10.68 -4.22 -3.64
C ALA A 216 9.17 -4.27 -3.96
N TYR A 217 8.33 -3.84 -3.01
CA TYR A 217 6.88 -3.82 -3.20
C TYR A 217 6.47 -2.80 -4.27
N VAL A 218 6.95 -1.56 -4.18
CA VAL A 218 6.66 -0.49 -5.15
C VAL A 218 7.18 -0.86 -6.53
N ALA A 219 8.37 -1.48 -6.64
CA ALA A 219 8.89 -1.97 -7.92
C ALA A 219 7.96 -2.99 -8.60
N ARG A 220 7.28 -3.84 -7.80
CA ARG A 220 6.35 -4.85 -8.28
C ARG A 220 4.96 -4.30 -8.60
N THR A 221 4.45 -3.37 -7.80
CA THR A 221 3.09 -2.83 -7.92
C THR A 221 3.01 -1.63 -8.85
N GLN A 222 4.00 -0.74 -8.83
CA GLN A 222 4.03 0.55 -9.52
C GLN A 222 5.42 0.84 -10.12
N LYS A 223 5.76 0.16 -11.23
CA LYS A 223 7.07 0.26 -11.91
C LYS A 223 7.53 1.68 -12.23
N ALA A 224 6.60 2.60 -12.52
CA ALA A 224 6.95 4.00 -12.81
C ALA A 224 7.22 4.81 -11.53
N ALA A 225 6.46 4.55 -10.46
CA ALA A 225 6.59 5.28 -9.20
C ALA A 225 7.90 4.96 -8.47
N VAL A 226 8.42 3.74 -8.62
CA VAL A 226 9.70 3.37 -8.00
C VAL A 226 10.84 4.29 -8.43
N LEU A 227 10.82 4.79 -9.68
CA LEU A 227 11.86 5.67 -10.22
C LEU A 227 11.75 7.12 -9.69
N GLN A 228 10.63 7.47 -9.05
CA GLN A 228 10.35 8.80 -8.52
C GLN A 228 10.53 8.85 -6.99
N LEU A 229 10.93 7.74 -6.36
CA LEU A 229 11.20 7.74 -4.93
C LEU A 229 12.35 8.71 -4.64
N GLY A 230 12.10 9.62 -3.70
CA GLY A 230 13.09 10.56 -3.21
C GLY A 230 14.12 9.87 -2.32
N ASN A 231 15.05 10.66 -1.80
CA ASN A 231 16.09 10.13 -0.91
C ASN A 231 15.50 9.57 0.38
N LEU A 232 16.02 8.43 0.81
CA LEU A 232 15.71 7.86 2.12
C LEU A 232 16.21 8.78 3.23
N SER A 233 15.29 9.22 4.09
CA SER A 233 15.59 10.11 5.22
C SER A 233 15.38 9.40 6.56
N ILE A 234 16.38 9.45 7.44
CA ILE A 234 16.27 8.90 8.78
C ILE A 234 15.77 9.94 9.77
N TYR A 235 14.82 9.54 10.59
CA TYR A 235 14.25 10.38 11.66
C TYR A 235 14.30 9.66 13.00
N ALA A 236 14.24 10.44 14.09
CA ALA A 236 14.15 9.92 15.45
C ALA A 236 12.76 10.24 16.04
N THR A 237 12.13 9.26 16.65
CA THR A 237 10.83 9.42 17.32
C THR A 237 10.91 10.39 18.51
N GLY A 238 12.05 10.46 19.19
CA GLY A 238 12.29 11.35 20.33
C GLY A 238 12.52 12.83 19.98
N SER A 239 12.59 13.20 18.70
CA SER A 239 12.75 14.61 18.27
C SER A 239 11.44 15.41 18.32
N TYR A 240 10.32 14.75 18.63
CA TYR A 240 8.99 15.35 18.66
C TYR A 240 8.25 14.89 19.92
N MET A 241 7.36 15.74 20.46
CA MET A 241 6.49 15.35 21.57
C MET A 241 5.45 14.36 21.04
N ALA A 242 5.52 13.10 21.47
CA ALA A 242 4.54 12.08 21.16
C ALA A 242 3.19 12.43 21.82
N LEU A 243 2.13 12.54 21.03
CA LEU A 243 0.76 12.75 21.50
C LEU A 243 -0.08 11.58 21.03
N ASP A 244 -0.71 10.87 21.97
CA ASP A 244 -1.67 9.81 21.66
C ASP A 244 -2.90 10.36 20.92
N SER A 245 -3.65 9.48 20.24
CA SER A 245 -4.80 9.92 19.44
C SER A 245 -5.95 10.50 20.26
N GLN A 246 -6.08 10.15 21.54
CA GLN A 246 -7.06 10.78 22.41
C GLN A 246 -6.62 12.21 22.73
N THR A 247 -5.34 12.43 23.00
CA THR A 247 -4.75 13.76 23.20
C THR A 247 -4.79 14.59 21.92
N ARG A 248 -4.46 14.04 20.75
CA ARG A 248 -4.58 14.74 19.45
C ARG A 248 -6.03 15.15 19.14
N ARG A 249 -7.01 14.28 19.43
CA ARG A 249 -8.44 14.58 19.28
C ARG A 249 -8.91 15.63 20.28
N ASN A 250 -8.54 15.51 21.55
CA ASN A 250 -8.91 16.47 22.60
C ASN A 250 -8.28 17.85 22.38
N LEU A 251 -7.13 17.91 21.71
CA LEU A 251 -6.47 19.16 21.33
C LEU A 251 -6.92 19.69 19.95
N GLU A 252 -7.85 19.00 19.27
CA GLU A 252 -8.42 19.40 17.97
C GLU A 252 -7.38 19.73 16.89
N LEU A 253 -6.22 19.07 16.91
CA LEU A 253 -5.06 19.48 16.10
C LEU A 253 -5.30 19.40 14.58
N PHE A 254 -6.16 18.49 14.13
CA PHE A 254 -6.46 18.27 12.71
C PHE A 254 -7.95 18.28 12.38
N ALA A 255 -8.83 18.27 13.39
CA ALA A 255 -10.28 18.33 13.21
C ALA A 255 -10.92 19.09 14.38
N ALA A 256 -11.61 20.20 14.08
CA ALA A 256 -12.38 20.94 15.07
C ALA A 256 -13.53 20.08 15.59
N GLY A 257 -13.67 19.99 16.91
CA GLY A 257 -14.79 19.32 17.56
C GLY A 257 -16.07 20.02 17.14
N ARG A 258 -16.96 19.31 16.42
CA ARG A 258 -18.30 19.81 16.15
C ARG A 258 -19.07 19.93 17.46
N ASN A 259 -18.97 21.09 18.09
CA ASN A 259 -20.00 21.59 18.98
C ASN A 259 -21.16 22.10 18.10
N GLU A 260 -22.02 21.17 17.66
CA GLU A 260 -23.40 21.54 17.31
C GLU A 260 -24.12 21.92 18.61
N SER A 261 -23.90 23.17 19.03
CA SER A 261 -24.77 23.82 19.99
C SER A 261 -26.05 24.21 19.26
N LYS A 262 -27.13 23.54 19.66
CA LYS A 262 -28.53 23.86 19.38
C LYS A 262 -28.80 25.33 19.05
N ALA A 263 -29.51 25.55 17.94
CA ALA A 263 -30.61 26.50 17.85
C ALA A 263 -31.75 25.85 17.07
#